data_AF-A0A7S0PNM0-F1
#
_entry.id   AF-A0A7S0PNM0-F1
#
_cell.length_a   1.000
_cell.length_b   1.000
_cell.length_c   1.000
_cell.angle_alpha   90.00
_cell.angle_beta   90.00
_cell.angle_gamma   90.00
#
_symmetry.space_group_name_H-M   'P 1'
#
loop_
_entity.id
_entity.type
_entity.pdbx_description
1 polymer ?
#
loop_
_entity_poly.entity_id
_entity_poly.type
_entity_poly.pdbx_seq_one_letter_code
_entity_poly.pdbx_strand_id
1 'polypeptide(L)'
;TWTYRSPSRHPRARLHTLRSRLVPACMPVVSQASHHLSNRAKPAHLRPGAGSRVAGPRVVTRRTNFVRSSGNTTAMADDGVSFVSAAQAKEIDEKLMGPEFGFSIDQLMELAGLSVASALCEVYPPRSHSRVLVLCGPGNNGGDGLVAARHLFHFGYQVEVCYPKRTDRPIYNGLVTQLSTLGIPFVDAETLRGGDPLVTTCDVVVDALFGFSFTGAPRAPFDALLELLNPHNSPPPIVAVDIPSGWSVDEGDESGEGMRPELLVSLTAPKLGAKTFKGPHHFVGGRFVPPAIAEEFELVLPQYMGSDQCARVSGLLTPGGGGFGFIKGPTVGGVLMKSPANESAEEAKRPPGYWDTSSDEDE
;
A
#
# COMPACT_ATOMS: atom_id res chain seq x y z
N THR A 1 -16.56 -39.06 64.43
CA THR A 1 -17.99 -38.75 64.22
C THR A 1 -18.36 -39.22 62.83
N TRP A 2 -19.16 -40.29 62.79
CA TRP A 2 -19.82 -40.93 61.63
C TRP A 2 -20.76 -39.91 60.91
N THR A 3 -21.15 -39.93 59.62
CA THR A 3 -21.62 -40.97 58.66
C THR A 3 -21.89 -40.22 57.33
N TYR A 4 -21.42 -40.65 56.13
CA TYR A 4 -22.05 -41.54 55.13
C TYR A 4 -23.56 -41.32 54.81
N ARG A 5 -23.90 -40.84 53.59
CA ARG A 5 -24.71 -41.54 52.54
C ARG A 5 -25.27 -40.58 51.46
N SER A 6 -24.98 -40.91 50.19
CA SER A 6 -25.92 -40.71 49.07
C SER A 6 -26.99 -41.82 49.08
N PRO A 7 -28.14 -41.64 48.41
CA PRO A 7 -28.30 -42.27 47.09
C PRO A 7 -29.22 -41.54 46.06
N SER A 8 -28.89 -41.78 44.79
CA SER A 8 -29.69 -41.84 43.54
C SER A 8 -31.21 -41.61 43.55
N ARG A 9 -31.71 -40.94 42.48
CA ARG A 9 -32.66 -41.49 41.47
C ARG A 9 -33.11 -40.43 40.43
N HIS A 10 -32.99 -40.76 39.14
CA HIS A 10 -33.78 -40.22 38.02
C HIS A 10 -35.14 -40.96 37.97
N PRO A 11 -36.27 -40.39 37.42
CA PRO A 11 -36.43 -40.22 35.97
C PRO A 11 -37.39 -39.11 35.43
N ARG A 12 -37.17 -38.76 34.14
CA ARG A 12 -38.10 -38.42 33.03
C ARG A 12 -39.23 -37.35 33.16
N ALA A 13 -39.11 -36.39 32.23
CA ALA A 13 -40.10 -35.89 31.25
C ALA A 13 -41.27 -34.97 31.69
N ARG A 14 -41.38 -33.80 31.05
CA ARG A 14 -42.40 -33.51 30.00
C ARG A 14 -42.22 -32.12 29.38
N LEU A 15 -42.45 -32.07 28.07
CA LEU A 15 -42.64 -30.87 27.26
C LEU A 15 -43.83 -30.05 27.73
N HIS A 16 -43.74 -28.72 27.60
CA HIS A 16 -44.89 -27.89 27.26
C HIS A 16 -44.53 -26.85 26.20
N THR A 17 -45.13 -27.05 25.03
CA THR A 17 -45.36 -26.08 23.95
C THR A 17 -46.53 -25.16 24.30
N LEU A 18 -46.43 -23.87 23.97
CA LEU A 18 -47.53 -22.95 23.57
C LEU A 18 -46.89 -21.60 23.18
N ARG A 19 -46.60 -21.34 21.91
CA ARG A 19 -47.46 -20.73 20.86
C ARG A 19 -48.12 -19.38 21.21
N SER A 20 -47.67 -18.39 20.44
CA SER A 20 -48.41 -17.36 19.70
C SER A 20 -48.90 -16.09 20.40
N ARG A 21 -48.49 -14.95 19.81
CA ARG A 21 -49.27 -13.78 19.32
C ARG A 21 -48.41 -12.52 19.55
N LEU A 22 -48.38 -11.48 18.73
CA LEU A 22 -48.86 -11.14 17.39
C LEU A 22 -48.11 -9.83 17.06
N VAL A 23 -47.79 -9.64 15.78
CA VAL A 23 -47.26 -8.39 15.21
C VAL A 23 -48.36 -7.31 15.18
N PRO A 24 -48.02 -6.02 15.16
CA PRO A 24 -48.35 -5.26 13.95
C PRO A 24 -47.19 -4.39 13.45
N ALA A 25 -47.10 -4.31 12.13
CA ALA A 25 -46.25 -3.41 11.36
C ALA A 25 -46.94 -2.05 11.17
N CYS A 26 -46.16 -0.98 11.13
CA CYS A 26 -46.50 0.27 10.44
C CYS A 26 -45.22 1.05 10.08
N MET A 27 -44.84 0.93 8.81
CA MET A 27 -44.39 1.94 7.82
C MET A 27 -43.45 3.13 8.18
N PRO A 28 -42.67 3.62 7.18
CA PRO A 28 -41.47 4.42 7.38
C PRO A 28 -41.75 5.94 7.41
N VAL A 29 -40.91 6.68 8.14
CA VAL A 29 -40.87 8.15 8.06
C VAL A 29 -39.81 8.56 7.04
N VAL A 30 -40.28 9.03 5.90
CA VAL A 30 -39.56 9.84 4.93
C VAL A 30 -39.51 11.27 5.48
N SER A 31 -38.33 11.83 5.72
CA SER A 31 -38.17 13.27 5.95
C SER A 31 -37.68 13.92 4.66
N GLN A 32 -38.57 14.73 4.08
CA GLN A 32 -38.34 15.47 2.85
C GLN A 32 -37.39 16.65 3.06
N ALA A 33 -36.56 16.86 2.04
CA ALA A 33 -35.76 18.05 1.83
C ALA A 33 -36.65 19.29 1.67
N SER A 34 -36.33 20.36 2.41
CA SER A 34 -36.90 21.69 2.18
C SER A 34 -36.17 22.38 1.04
N HIS A 35 -36.90 22.58 -0.06
CA HIS A 35 -36.59 23.52 -1.11
C HIS A 35 -36.59 24.96 -0.56
N HIS A 36 -35.45 25.65 -0.68
CA HIS A 36 -35.45 27.12 -0.78
C HIS A 36 -35.11 27.50 -2.23
N LEU A 37 -36.18 27.85 -2.95
CA LEU A 37 -36.13 28.62 -4.19
C LEU A 37 -35.59 30.03 -3.87
N SER A 38 -34.53 30.44 -4.57
CA SER A 38 -34.22 31.87 -4.76
C SER A 38 -34.02 32.14 -6.24
N ASN A 39 -34.60 33.26 -6.65
CA ASN A 39 -34.98 33.61 -8.00
C ASN A 39 -33.82 33.75 -8.99
N ARG A 40 -34.05 33.20 -10.18
CA ARG A 40 -33.41 33.54 -11.44
C ARG A 40 -33.79 34.97 -11.84
N ALA A 41 -32.81 35.82 -12.13
CA ALA A 41 -33.00 37.06 -12.88
C ALA A 41 -31.84 37.28 -13.88
N LYS A 42 -32.14 37.07 -15.16
CA LYS A 42 -31.50 37.65 -16.37
C LYS A 42 -32.65 37.70 -17.40
N PRO A 43 -32.78 38.72 -18.27
CA PRO A 43 -31.74 39.00 -19.27
C PRO A 43 -31.61 40.48 -19.72
N ALA A 44 -30.51 40.80 -20.41
CA ALA A 44 -30.53 41.77 -21.50
C ALA A 44 -29.38 41.51 -22.46
N HIS A 45 -29.77 41.24 -23.72
CA HIS A 45 -28.90 41.14 -24.89
C HIS A 45 -28.53 42.54 -25.38
N LEU A 46 -27.26 42.75 -25.73
CA LEU A 46 -26.84 43.79 -26.68
C LEU A 46 -25.80 43.18 -27.65
N ARG A 47 -26.06 43.39 -28.95
CA ARG A 47 -25.25 43.00 -30.11
C ARG A 47 -24.47 44.22 -30.67
N PRO A 48 -23.54 44.05 -31.63
CA PRO A 48 -22.20 44.64 -31.57
C PRO A 48 -22.03 45.96 -32.35
N GLY A 49 -21.04 46.75 -31.92
CA GLY A 49 -20.54 47.95 -32.61
C GLY A 49 -19.08 47.80 -33.03
N ALA A 50 -18.76 48.38 -34.18
CA ALA A 50 -17.56 48.18 -34.98
C ALA A 50 -16.28 48.86 -34.46
N GLY A 51 -15.14 48.26 -34.81
CA GLY A 51 -13.97 48.93 -35.39
C GLY A 51 -13.08 49.79 -34.50
N SER A 52 -11.86 49.31 -34.22
CA SER A 52 -10.65 50.13 -34.35
C SER A 52 -9.40 49.24 -34.30
N ARG A 53 -8.51 49.43 -35.27
CA ARG A 53 -7.22 48.77 -35.41
C ARG A 53 -6.25 49.36 -34.38
N VAL A 54 -5.57 48.52 -33.62
CA VAL A 54 -4.35 48.89 -32.88
C VAL A 54 -3.26 47.89 -33.20
N ALA A 55 -2.12 48.43 -33.64
CA ALA A 55 -0.95 47.71 -34.12
C ALA A 55 -0.23 46.97 -32.97
N GLY A 56 0.06 45.68 -33.18
CA GLY A 56 0.93 44.90 -32.31
C GLY A 56 2.42 45.22 -32.56
N PRO A 57 3.30 45.06 -31.56
CA PRO A 57 4.72 45.37 -31.71
C PRO A 57 5.46 44.32 -32.54
N ARG A 58 6.41 44.82 -33.35
CA ARG A 58 7.35 44.05 -34.17
C ARG A 58 8.26 43.16 -33.29
N VAL A 59 8.26 41.86 -33.57
CA VAL A 59 9.27 40.92 -33.06
C VAL A 59 10.56 41.10 -33.86
N VAL A 60 11.61 41.59 -33.19
CA VAL A 60 12.97 41.63 -33.73
C VAL A 60 13.64 40.29 -33.46
N THR A 61 13.86 39.50 -34.50
CA THR A 61 14.65 38.26 -34.41
C THR A 61 16.14 38.60 -34.38
N ARG A 62 16.73 38.58 -33.18
CA ARG A 62 18.19 38.60 -33.00
C ARG A 62 18.73 37.18 -33.24
N ARG A 63 19.43 36.99 -34.36
CA ARG A 63 20.32 35.84 -34.56
C ARG A 63 21.50 35.95 -33.59
N THR A 64 21.64 35.00 -32.69
CA THR A 64 22.88 34.77 -31.94
C THR A 64 23.50 33.46 -32.41
N ASN A 65 24.80 33.52 -32.71
CA ASN A 65 25.60 32.42 -33.21
C ASN A 65 25.75 31.34 -32.13
N PHE A 66 25.39 30.11 -32.49
CA PHE A 66 25.57 28.92 -31.64
C PHE A 66 27.03 28.46 -31.76
N VAL A 67 27.84 28.74 -30.75
CA VAL A 67 29.16 28.13 -30.58
C VAL A 67 28.93 26.75 -29.95
N ARG A 68 29.33 25.69 -30.67
CA ARG A 68 29.39 24.32 -30.14
C ARG A 68 30.41 24.29 -28.99
N SER A 69 29.94 24.20 -27.74
CA SER A 69 30.75 23.62 -26.68
C SER A 69 30.34 22.16 -26.53
N SER A 70 31.35 21.30 -26.61
CA SER A 70 31.25 19.86 -26.41
C SER A 70 30.60 19.58 -25.06
N GLY A 71 29.50 18.83 -25.10
CA GLY A 71 28.72 18.50 -23.91
C GLY A 71 29.57 17.75 -22.90
N ASN A 72 29.80 18.39 -21.76
CA ASN A 72 30.04 17.69 -20.51
C ASN A 72 28.88 16.72 -20.31
N THR A 73 29.20 15.44 -20.17
CA THR A 73 28.37 14.48 -19.46
C THR A 73 27.99 15.10 -18.12
N THR A 74 26.73 15.54 -17.99
CA THR A 74 26.12 15.82 -16.70
C THR A 74 26.25 14.55 -15.89
N ALA A 75 27.14 14.58 -14.91
CA ALA A 75 27.12 13.63 -13.81
C ALA A 75 25.69 13.61 -13.27
N MET A 76 25.05 12.44 -13.30
CA MET A 76 23.82 12.20 -12.55
C MET A 76 24.12 12.59 -11.11
N ALA A 77 23.36 13.55 -10.56
CA ALA A 77 23.48 13.92 -9.18
C ALA A 77 23.18 12.69 -8.31
N ASP A 78 23.96 12.54 -7.25
CA ASP A 78 23.68 11.61 -6.16
C ASP A 78 22.43 12.13 -5.43
N ASP A 79 21.25 11.79 -5.93
CA ASP A 79 19.95 12.29 -5.47
C ASP A 79 19.53 11.62 -4.15
N GLY A 80 20.32 11.86 -3.11
CA GLY A 80 20.07 11.33 -1.76
C GLY A 80 18.71 11.76 -1.22
N VAL A 81 17.90 10.80 -0.78
CA VAL A 81 16.63 11.07 -0.09
C VAL A 81 16.89 11.56 1.34
N SER A 82 16.05 12.47 1.84
CA SER A 82 16.12 12.92 3.23
C SER A 82 15.63 11.82 4.19
N PHE A 83 16.20 11.82 5.40
CA PHE A 83 15.79 10.91 6.48
C PHE A 83 15.30 11.73 7.68
N VAL A 84 14.17 11.35 8.25
CA VAL A 84 13.53 12.05 9.36
C VAL A 84 13.64 11.27 10.67
N SER A 85 13.77 11.97 11.79
CA SER A 85 13.68 11.35 13.12
C SER A 85 12.25 10.90 13.44
N ALA A 86 12.09 10.05 14.45
CA ALA A 86 10.78 9.68 15.00
C ALA A 86 9.97 10.91 15.42
N ALA A 87 10.63 11.93 15.98
CA ALA A 87 10.01 13.19 16.36
C ALA A 87 9.51 13.98 15.15
N GLN A 88 10.32 14.12 14.11
CA GLN A 88 9.93 14.79 12.87
C GLN A 88 8.81 14.02 12.14
N ALA A 89 8.89 12.69 12.08
CA ALA A 89 7.84 11.86 11.49
C ALA A 89 6.49 12.08 12.19
N LYS A 90 6.50 12.13 13.53
CA LYS A 90 5.30 12.44 14.31
C LYS A 90 4.76 13.84 14.00
N GLU A 91 5.63 14.85 13.94
CA GLU A 91 5.24 16.22 13.65
C GLU A 91 4.63 16.37 12.24
N ILE A 92 5.22 15.71 11.25
CA ILE A 92 4.69 15.67 9.88
C ILE A 92 3.29 15.04 9.85
N ASP A 93 3.10 13.89 10.51
CA ASP A 93 1.79 13.23 10.61
C ASP A 93 0.73 14.12 11.28
N GLU A 94 1.09 14.77 12.39
CA GLU A 94 0.21 15.70 13.11
C GLU A 94 -0.17 16.91 12.26
N LYS A 95 0.76 17.45 11.46
CA LYS A 95 0.49 18.54 10.51
C LYS A 95 -0.41 18.10 9.37
N LEU A 96 -0.12 16.96 8.73
CA LEU A 96 -0.93 16.43 7.62
C LEU A 96 -2.40 16.24 8.05
N MET A 97 -2.62 15.73 9.26
CA MET A 97 -3.97 15.55 9.82
C MET A 97 -4.55 16.81 10.49
N GLY A 98 -3.72 17.85 10.64
CA GLY A 98 -4.11 19.13 11.21
C GLY A 98 -5.04 19.91 10.27
N PRO A 99 -5.69 20.98 10.78
CA PRO A 99 -6.68 21.76 10.02
C PRO A 99 -6.11 22.46 8.78
N GLU A 100 -4.79 22.63 8.70
CA GLU A 100 -4.11 23.27 7.57
C GLU A 100 -4.11 22.39 6.32
N PHE A 101 -3.87 21.08 6.47
CA PHE A 101 -3.79 20.13 5.36
C PHE A 101 -5.03 19.23 5.27
N GLY A 102 -5.66 18.94 6.40
CA GLY A 102 -7.01 18.37 6.48
C GLY A 102 -7.11 16.92 6.03
N PHE A 103 -6.02 16.16 5.97
CA PHE A 103 -6.09 14.74 5.66
C PHE A 103 -6.74 13.98 6.81
N SER A 104 -7.63 13.05 6.49
CA SER A 104 -8.06 12.06 7.48
C SER A 104 -7.01 10.95 7.60
N ILE A 105 -6.97 10.31 8.77
CA ILE A 105 -6.18 9.09 8.97
C ILE A 105 -6.55 7.99 7.95
N ASP A 106 -7.84 7.88 7.59
CA ASP A 106 -8.31 6.89 6.62
C ASP A 106 -7.68 7.13 5.24
N GLN A 107 -7.56 8.39 4.81
CA GLN A 107 -6.96 8.75 3.53
C GLN A 107 -5.46 8.44 3.48
N LEU A 108 -4.73 8.82 4.53
CA LEU A 108 -3.28 8.59 4.61
C LEU A 108 -2.98 7.09 4.66
N MET A 109 -3.73 6.33 5.48
CA MET A 109 -3.60 4.88 5.62
C MET A 109 -3.94 4.13 4.32
N GLU A 110 -4.98 4.57 3.59
CA GLU A 110 -5.35 3.97 2.31
C GLU A 110 -4.22 4.10 1.28
N LEU A 111 -3.62 5.30 1.20
CA LEU A 111 -2.52 5.59 0.27
C LEU A 111 -1.22 4.89 0.70
N ALA A 112 -0.95 4.82 2.00
CA ALA A 112 0.19 4.11 2.56
C ALA A 112 0.14 2.62 2.25
N GLY A 113 -0.96 1.94 2.59
CA GLY A 113 -1.12 0.51 2.32
C GLY A 113 -1.15 0.18 0.82
N LEU A 114 -1.73 1.04 -0.03
CA LEU A 114 -1.62 0.91 -1.49
C LEU A 114 -0.17 1.01 -1.96
N SER A 115 0.63 1.91 -1.38
CA SER A 115 2.05 2.05 -1.72
C SER A 115 2.85 0.80 -1.33
N VAL A 116 2.56 0.21 -0.16
CA VAL A 116 3.17 -1.06 0.30
C VAL A 116 2.84 -2.19 -0.66
N ALA A 117 1.55 -2.37 -1.00
CA ALA A 117 1.12 -3.40 -1.93
C ALA A 117 1.75 -3.22 -3.32
N SER A 118 1.89 -1.97 -3.78
CA SER A 118 2.51 -1.65 -5.07
C SER A 118 4.00 -2.00 -5.10
N ALA A 119 4.74 -1.61 -4.06
CA ALA A 119 6.17 -1.91 -3.94
C ALA A 119 6.43 -3.43 -3.83
N LEU A 120 5.61 -4.15 -3.05
CA LEU A 120 5.66 -5.61 -2.97
C LEU A 120 5.41 -6.21 -4.35
N CYS A 121 4.38 -5.76 -5.07
CA CYS A 121 4.02 -6.30 -6.37
C CYS A 121 5.12 -6.11 -7.43
N GLU A 122 5.82 -4.98 -7.39
CA GLU A 122 6.95 -4.72 -8.28
C GLU A 122 8.12 -5.70 -8.02
N VAL A 123 8.43 -5.98 -6.76
CA VAL A 123 9.57 -6.81 -6.37
C VAL A 123 9.26 -8.30 -6.43
N TYR A 124 8.07 -8.70 -5.98
CA TYR A 124 7.63 -10.08 -5.82
C TYR A 124 6.33 -10.35 -6.59
N PRO A 125 6.36 -10.46 -7.93
CA PRO A 125 5.15 -10.62 -8.74
C PRO A 125 4.35 -11.87 -8.36
N PRO A 126 3.00 -11.83 -8.42
CA PRO A 126 2.13 -12.89 -7.92
C PRO A 126 2.29 -14.22 -8.67
N ARG A 127 2.74 -14.18 -9.93
CA ARG A 127 3.06 -15.38 -10.73
C ARG A 127 4.16 -16.26 -10.12
N SER A 128 5.02 -15.67 -9.29
CA SER A 128 6.20 -16.30 -8.69
C SER A 128 6.16 -16.31 -7.17
N HIS A 129 5.42 -15.38 -6.57
CA HIS A 129 5.32 -15.18 -5.12
C HIS A 129 3.84 -14.98 -4.77
N SER A 130 3.04 -16.03 -4.99
CA SER A 130 1.58 -15.92 -4.94
C SER A 130 1.01 -15.82 -3.52
N ARG A 131 1.70 -16.34 -2.51
CA ARG A 131 1.20 -16.47 -1.13
C ARG A 131 1.85 -15.43 -0.22
N VAL A 132 1.04 -14.55 0.35
CA VAL A 132 1.50 -13.47 1.24
C VAL A 132 0.86 -13.59 2.61
N LEU A 133 1.69 -13.63 3.64
CA LEU A 133 1.23 -13.45 5.02
C LEU A 133 1.47 -12.01 5.46
N VAL A 134 0.44 -11.35 5.99
CA VAL A 134 0.54 -10.01 6.56
C VAL A 134 0.43 -10.06 8.07
N LEU A 135 1.47 -9.61 8.77
CA LEU A 135 1.51 -9.51 10.23
C LEU A 135 1.14 -8.10 10.67
N CYS A 136 -0.05 -7.93 11.23
CA CYS A 136 -0.59 -6.64 11.62
C CYS A 136 -0.43 -6.39 13.13
N GLY A 137 0.15 -5.24 13.48
CA GLY A 137 0.19 -4.76 14.85
C GLY A 137 -1.06 -3.99 15.27
N PRO A 138 -1.13 -3.52 16.52
CA PRO A 138 -2.33 -2.90 17.08
C PRO A 138 -2.53 -1.44 16.66
N GLY A 139 -1.52 -0.80 16.05
CA GLY A 139 -1.51 0.63 15.72
C GLY A 139 -1.69 0.93 14.22
N ASN A 140 -1.30 2.14 13.83
CA ASN A 140 -1.43 2.62 12.45
C ASN A 140 -0.70 1.72 11.45
N ASN A 141 0.53 1.27 11.78
CA ASN A 141 1.29 0.35 10.92
C ASN A 141 0.50 -0.93 10.62
N GLY A 142 -0.21 -1.47 11.62
CA GLY A 142 -1.08 -2.62 11.40
C GLY A 142 -2.25 -2.31 10.49
N GLY A 143 -2.82 -1.11 10.59
CA GLY A 143 -3.81 -0.59 9.65
C GLY A 143 -3.29 -0.49 8.22
N ASP A 144 -2.07 0.01 8.02
CA ASP A 144 -1.39 0.03 6.72
C ASP A 144 -1.24 -1.38 6.16
N GLY A 145 -0.89 -2.36 7.02
CA GLY A 145 -0.87 -3.78 6.69
C GLY A 145 -2.25 -4.32 6.27
N LEU A 146 -3.33 -3.97 6.97
CA LEU A 146 -4.68 -4.41 6.60
C LEU A 146 -5.12 -3.82 5.25
N VAL A 147 -4.78 -2.56 4.97
CA VAL A 147 -5.00 -1.94 3.66
C VAL A 147 -4.17 -2.64 2.58
N ALA A 148 -2.88 -2.88 2.84
CA ALA A 148 -2.00 -3.58 1.92
C ALA A 148 -2.54 -4.99 1.60
N ALA A 149 -3.01 -5.73 2.60
CA ALA A 149 -3.64 -7.04 2.43
C ALA A 149 -4.82 -7.00 1.46
N ARG A 150 -5.69 -5.99 1.57
CA ARG A 150 -6.83 -5.80 0.64
C ARG A 150 -6.35 -5.52 -0.78
N HIS A 151 -5.39 -4.63 -0.97
CA HIS A 151 -4.87 -4.33 -2.32
C HIS A 151 -4.14 -5.53 -2.93
N LEU A 152 -3.35 -6.26 -2.15
CA LEU A 152 -2.69 -7.48 -2.60
C LEU A 152 -3.68 -8.54 -3.08
N PHE A 153 -4.81 -8.72 -2.39
CA PHE A 153 -5.88 -9.58 -2.88
C PHE A 153 -6.36 -9.14 -4.27
N HIS A 154 -6.61 -7.84 -4.48
CA HIS A 154 -7.00 -7.32 -5.79
C HIS A 154 -5.90 -7.39 -6.85
N PHE A 155 -4.63 -7.47 -6.43
CA PHE A 155 -3.49 -7.67 -7.33
C PHE A 155 -3.25 -9.15 -7.68
N GLY A 156 -4.07 -10.07 -7.16
CA GLY A 156 -4.06 -11.49 -7.51
C GLY A 156 -3.24 -12.38 -6.58
N TYR A 157 -2.91 -11.92 -5.37
CA TYR A 157 -2.23 -12.72 -4.35
C TYR A 157 -3.23 -13.54 -3.52
N GLN A 158 -2.77 -14.69 -3.02
CA GLN A 158 -3.40 -15.43 -1.93
C GLN A 158 -2.90 -14.84 -0.62
N VAL A 159 -3.76 -14.13 0.09
CA VAL A 159 -3.38 -13.35 1.27
C VAL A 159 -3.94 -14.02 2.53
N GLU A 160 -3.11 -14.13 3.56
CA GLU A 160 -3.54 -14.44 4.93
C GLU A 160 -3.11 -13.30 5.86
N VAL A 161 -3.86 -13.07 6.94
CA VAL A 161 -3.58 -11.98 7.89
C VAL A 161 -3.47 -12.50 9.31
N CYS A 162 -2.37 -12.21 10.00
CA CYS A 162 -2.27 -12.39 11.44
C CYS A 162 -2.47 -11.04 12.13
N TYR A 163 -3.57 -10.86 12.86
CA TYR A 163 -3.86 -9.63 13.61
C TYR A 163 -4.21 -9.96 15.07
N PRO A 164 -3.19 -10.26 15.91
CA PRO A 164 -3.39 -10.92 17.20
C PRO A 164 -3.94 -10.00 18.30
N LYS A 165 -3.74 -8.69 18.18
CA LYS A 165 -4.37 -7.68 19.06
C LYS A 165 -5.10 -6.64 18.23
N ARG A 166 -6.40 -6.88 18.03
CA ARG A 166 -7.27 -5.99 17.29
C ARG A 166 -7.65 -4.79 18.14
N THR A 167 -7.38 -3.60 17.63
CA THR A 167 -7.77 -2.36 18.30
C THR A 167 -9.20 -2.02 17.96
N ASP A 168 -10.07 -1.90 18.97
CA ASP A 168 -11.48 -1.57 18.79
C ASP A 168 -11.67 -0.08 18.46
N ARG A 169 -11.48 0.25 17.19
CA ARG A 169 -11.76 1.58 16.62
C ARG A 169 -12.47 1.41 15.29
N PRO A 170 -13.40 2.33 14.92
CA PRO A 170 -14.18 2.22 13.68
C PRO A 170 -13.34 1.98 12.42
N ILE A 171 -12.20 2.67 12.29
CA ILE A 171 -11.27 2.51 11.17
C ILE A 171 -10.79 1.05 11.03
N TYR A 172 -10.25 0.46 12.10
CA TYR A 172 -9.73 -0.92 12.07
C TYR A 172 -10.83 -1.96 11.95
N ASN A 173 -11.98 -1.74 12.61
CA ASN A 173 -13.15 -2.62 12.48
C ASN A 173 -13.68 -2.63 11.03
N GLY A 174 -13.67 -1.47 10.37
CA GLY A 174 -14.00 -1.33 8.96
C GLY A 174 -13.03 -2.10 8.06
N LEU A 175 -11.72 -1.94 8.27
CA LEU A 175 -10.69 -2.68 7.51
C LEU A 175 -10.82 -4.19 7.71
N VAL A 176 -11.03 -4.67 8.94
CA VAL A 176 -11.29 -6.09 9.21
C VAL A 176 -12.53 -6.57 8.46
N THR A 177 -13.61 -5.79 8.48
CA THR A 177 -14.85 -6.13 7.75
C THR A 177 -14.63 -6.23 6.24
N GLN A 178 -13.83 -5.31 5.66
CA GLN A 178 -13.48 -5.33 4.24
C GLN A 178 -12.73 -6.62 3.88
N LEU A 179 -11.72 -6.99 4.66
CA LEU A 179 -10.94 -8.22 4.45
C LEU A 179 -11.81 -9.48 4.58
N SER A 180 -12.66 -9.54 5.61
CA SER A 180 -13.61 -10.65 5.77
C SER A 180 -14.61 -10.75 4.62
N THR A 181 -15.05 -9.62 4.06
CA THR A 181 -15.97 -9.60 2.90
C THR A 181 -15.31 -10.15 1.63
N LEU A 182 -13.99 -9.98 1.49
CA LEU A 182 -13.19 -10.57 0.42
C LEU A 182 -12.85 -12.05 0.67
N GLY A 183 -13.20 -12.59 1.84
CA GLY A 183 -12.87 -13.96 2.22
C GLY A 183 -11.40 -14.17 2.60
N ILE A 184 -10.66 -13.11 2.93
CA ILE A 184 -9.26 -13.21 3.36
C ILE A 184 -9.22 -13.83 4.77
N PRO A 185 -8.55 -14.98 4.95
CA PRO A 185 -8.49 -15.65 6.25
C PRO A 185 -7.63 -14.87 7.25
N PHE A 186 -8.08 -14.89 8.50
CA PHE A 186 -7.29 -14.42 9.63
C PHE A 186 -6.72 -15.64 10.38
N VAL A 187 -5.40 -15.66 10.54
CA VAL A 187 -4.68 -16.74 11.23
C VAL A 187 -4.24 -16.29 12.62
N ASP A 188 -4.35 -17.19 13.60
CA ASP A 188 -3.94 -16.91 14.98
C ASP A 188 -2.41 -17.00 15.13
N ALA A 189 -1.85 -16.15 15.99
CA ALA A 189 -0.40 -16.14 16.24
C ALA A 189 0.08 -17.47 16.85
N GLU A 190 -0.76 -18.15 17.62
CA GLU A 190 -0.53 -19.48 18.17
C GLU A 190 -0.31 -20.52 17.06
N THR A 191 -1.10 -20.46 15.98
CA THR A 191 -1.01 -21.39 14.85
C THR A 191 0.33 -21.23 14.14
N LEU A 192 0.78 -20.00 13.92
CA LEU A 192 2.08 -19.70 13.32
C LEU A 192 3.27 -20.20 14.16
N ARG A 193 3.10 -20.34 15.49
CA ARG A 193 4.12 -20.89 16.40
C ARG A 193 4.10 -22.41 16.49
N GLY A 194 2.97 -23.04 16.18
CA GLY A 194 2.68 -24.46 16.45
C GLY A 194 3.37 -25.48 15.56
N GLY A 195 4.27 -25.04 14.67
CA GLY A 195 5.07 -25.92 13.82
C GLY A 195 4.59 -26.03 12.37
N ASP A 196 3.68 -25.16 11.92
CA ASP A 196 3.51 -24.90 10.48
C ASP A 196 4.55 -23.85 10.07
N PRO A 197 5.67 -24.22 9.42
CA PRO A 197 6.70 -23.26 9.09
C PRO A 197 6.11 -22.26 8.11
N LEU A 198 6.15 -20.97 8.46
CA LEU A 198 5.95 -19.86 7.53
C LEU A 198 6.65 -20.12 6.19
N VAL A 199 7.87 -20.68 6.28
CA VAL A 199 8.73 -21.07 5.15
C VAL A 199 8.07 -22.04 4.16
N THR A 200 7.13 -22.88 4.60
CA THR A 200 6.44 -23.84 3.72
C THR A 200 5.11 -23.31 3.17
N THR A 201 4.49 -22.34 3.84
CA THR A 201 3.12 -21.90 3.57
C THR A 201 3.02 -20.53 2.93
N CYS A 202 4.04 -19.67 3.03
CA CYS A 202 4.06 -18.35 2.39
C CYS A 202 5.33 -18.11 1.56
N ASP A 203 5.18 -17.30 0.50
CA ASP A 203 6.27 -16.92 -0.40
C ASP A 203 6.89 -15.59 0.02
N VAL A 204 6.12 -14.72 0.70
CA VAL A 204 6.55 -13.40 1.21
C VAL A 204 5.81 -13.11 2.51
N VAL A 205 6.50 -12.49 3.48
CA VAL A 205 5.88 -11.97 4.72
C VAL A 205 5.93 -10.45 4.74
N VAL A 206 4.80 -9.82 5.05
CA VAL A 206 4.71 -8.37 5.30
C VAL A 206 4.76 -8.14 6.80
N ASP A 207 5.82 -7.48 7.26
CA ASP A 207 5.95 -6.96 8.62
C ASP A 207 5.28 -5.59 8.72
N ALA A 208 4.07 -5.59 9.28
CA ALA A 208 3.28 -4.41 9.61
C ALA A 208 2.99 -4.35 11.13
N LEU A 209 3.91 -4.86 11.97
CA LEU A 209 3.71 -4.94 13.42
C LEU A 209 3.91 -3.58 14.10
N PHE A 210 5.06 -2.93 13.90
CA PHE A 210 5.42 -1.71 14.63
C PHE A 210 6.04 -0.67 13.69
N GLY A 211 5.41 0.50 13.61
CA GLY A 211 5.91 1.64 12.83
C GLY A 211 6.71 2.62 13.69
N PHE A 212 6.99 3.81 13.14
CA PHE A 212 7.82 4.84 13.79
C PHE A 212 7.36 5.31 15.19
N SER A 213 6.07 5.14 15.51
CA SER A 213 5.51 5.60 16.81
C SER A 213 5.66 4.57 17.93
N PHE A 214 6.21 3.39 17.65
CA PHE A 214 6.37 2.34 18.66
C PHE A 214 7.53 2.66 19.61
N THR A 215 7.33 2.40 20.90
CA THR A 215 8.35 2.63 21.93
C THR A 215 8.40 1.45 22.89
N GLY A 216 9.62 1.06 23.30
CA GLY A 216 9.86 0.01 24.29
C GLY A 216 10.06 -1.37 23.66
N ALA A 217 10.12 -2.41 24.51
CA ALA A 217 10.34 -3.77 24.05
C ALA A 217 9.02 -4.42 23.55
N PRO A 218 9.05 -5.15 22.43
CA PRO A 218 7.96 -6.02 22.01
C PRO A 218 7.57 -6.98 23.14
N ARG A 219 6.26 -7.23 23.28
CA ARG A 219 5.70 -8.15 24.28
C ARG A 219 4.78 -9.15 23.61
N ALA A 220 4.55 -10.28 24.28
CA ALA A 220 3.58 -11.28 23.86
C ALA A 220 2.25 -10.68 23.36
N PRO A 221 1.73 -11.15 22.21
CA PRO A 221 2.27 -12.24 21.38
C PRO A 221 3.28 -11.81 20.30
N PHE A 222 3.69 -10.53 20.28
CA PHE A 222 4.51 -9.98 19.19
C PHE A 222 5.98 -10.35 19.26
N ASP A 223 6.53 -10.54 20.46
CA ASP A 223 7.89 -11.05 20.67
C ASP A 223 8.13 -12.36 19.91
N ALA A 224 7.20 -13.30 20.02
CA ALA A 224 7.28 -14.57 19.34
C ALA A 224 7.06 -14.47 17.81
N LEU A 225 6.28 -13.50 17.34
CA LEU A 225 6.17 -13.24 15.89
C LEU A 225 7.47 -12.66 15.34
N LEU A 226 8.13 -11.76 16.06
CA LEU A 226 9.44 -11.24 15.66
C LEU A 226 10.51 -12.32 15.69
N GLU A 227 10.45 -13.24 16.65
CA GLU A 227 11.34 -14.41 16.68
C GLU A 227 11.20 -15.25 15.41
N LEU A 228 9.98 -15.48 14.91
CA LEU A 228 9.77 -16.19 13.63
C LEU A 228 10.43 -15.49 12.43
N LEU A 229 10.60 -14.16 12.50
CA LEU A 229 11.26 -13.35 11.48
C LEU A 229 12.77 -13.19 11.69
N ASN A 230 13.33 -13.81 12.73
CA ASN A 230 14.75 -13.78 12.99
C ASN A 230 15.51 -14.52 11.87
N PRO A 231 16.66 -13.99 11.36
CA PRO A 231 17.46 -14.64 10.33
C PRO A 231 17.85 -16.09 10.64
N HIS A 232 18.02 -16.44 11.92
CA HIS A 232 18.34 -17.82 12.35
C HIS A 232 17.23 -18.82 11.99
N ASN A 233 15.99 -18.36 11.86
CA ASN A 233 14.84 -19.18 11.48
C ASN A 233 14.64 -19.26 9.96
N SER A 234 15.53 -18.63 9.17
CA SER A 234 15.48 -18.61 7.70
C SER A 234 14.08 -18.27 7.14
N PRO A 235 13.49 -17.13 7.55
CA PRO A 235 12.15 -16.76 7.11
C PRO A 235 12.11 -16.55 5.58
N PRO A 236 10.92 -16.60 4.96
CA PRO A 236 10.73 -16.10 3.59
C PRO A 236 11.15 -14.62 3.46
N PRO A 237 11.28 -14.10 2.24
CA PRO A 237 11.50 -12.68 2.00
C PRO A 237 10.55 -11.79 2.84
N ILE A 238 11.13 -10.86 3.59
CA ILE A 238 10.38 -9.96 4.46
C ILE A 238 10.26 -8.58 3.80
N VAL A 239 9.02 -8.06 3.79
CA VAL A 239 8.66 -6.70 3.41
C VAL A 239 8.33 -5.92 4.68
N ALA A 240 9.21 -5.02 5.10
CA ALA A 240 8.98 -4.16 6.25
C ALA A 240 8.20 -2.90 5.85
N VAL A 241 7.11 -2.64 6.58
CA VAL A 241 6.31 -1.42 6.44
C VAL A 241 6.86 -0.35 7.37
N ASP A 242 7.22 0.78 6.79
CA ASP A 242 7.72 1.99 7.43
C ASP A 242 9.13 1.90 8.03
N ILE A 243 9.30 1.02 9.00
CA ILE A 243 10.54 0.67 9.68
C ILE A 243 10.46 -0.83 10.06
N PRO A 244 11.56 -1.61 9.99
CA PRO A 244 11.51 -3.01 10.42
C PRO A 244 11.16 -3.11 11.91
N SER A 245 10.17 -3.92 12.24
CA SER A 245 9.67 -4.04 13.60
C SER A 245 10.75 -4.53 14.55
N GLY A 246 10.91 -3.84 15.68
CA GLY A 246 11.94 -4.12 16.67
C GLY A 246 13.25 -3.34 16.45
N TRP A 247 13.41 -2.62 15.33
CA TRP A 247 14.53 -1.69 15.15
C TRP A 247 14.27 -0.37 15.91
N SER A 248 15.35 0.31 16.29
CA SER A 248 15.28 1.70 16.70
C SER A 248 14.89 2.57 15.51
N VAL A 249 13.92 3.45 15.69
CA VAL A 249 13.43 4.33 14.63
C VAL A 249 14.49 5.33 14.19
N ASP A 250 15.31 5.80 15.14
CA ASP A 250 16.35 6.79 14.89
C ASP A 250 17.71 6.15 14.61
N GLU A 251 18.05 5.08 15.33
CA GLU A 251 19.39 4.46 15.28
C GLU A 251 19.44 3.22 14.37
N GLY A 252 18.30 2.60 14.06
CA GLY A 252 18.22 1.39 13.24
C GLY A 252 18.47 0.10 14.03
N ASP A 253 19.12 -0.88 13.40
CA ASP A 253 19.50 -2.15 14.05
C ASP A 253 20.83 -2.03 14.79
N GLU A 254 20.79 -1.46 16.00
CA GLU A 254 21.99 -1.25 16.81
C GLU A 254 22.67 -2.55 17.25
N SER A 255 21.90 -3.63 17.47
CA SER A 255 22.47 -4.91 17.91
C SER A 255 23.06 -5.71 16.75
N GLY A 256 22.65 -5.45 15.52
CA GLY A 256 23.01 -6.30 14.37
C GLY A 256 22.34 -7.68 14.41
N GLU A 257 21.38 -7.89 15.32
CA GLU A 257 20.65 -9.14 15.52
C GLU A 257 19.17 -9.01 15.11
N GLY A 258 18.72 -7.81 14.73
CA GLY A 258 17.36 -7.58 14.26
C GLY A 258 17.03 -8.35 12.98
N MET A 259 15.74 -8.35 12.63
CA MET A 259 15.27 -8.93 11.36
C MET A 259 16.00 -8.36 10.14
N ARG A 260 15.97 -9.09 9.02
CA ARG A 260 16.67 -8.74 7.78
C ARG A 260 15.67 -8.64 6.63
N PRO A 261 14.93 -7.52 6.51
CA PRO A 261 14.02 -7.34 5.40
C PRO A 261 14.77 -7.23 4.07
N GLU A 262 14.22 -7.86 3.05
CA GLU A 262 14.72 -7.72 1.68
C GLU A 262 14.15 -6.46 1.03
N LEU A 263 12.92 -6.10 1.42
CA LEU A 263 12.23 -4.89 0.97
C LEU A 263 11.83 -4.04 2.19
N LEU A 264 12.24 -2.77 2.18
CA LEU A 264 11.73 -1.75 3.10
C LEU A 264 10.89 -0.74 2.32
N VAL A 265 9.67 -0.48 2.78
CA VAL A 265 8.80 0.58 2.24
C VAL A 265 8.64 1.67 3.28
N SER A 266 9.46 2.70 3.21
CA SER A 266 9.32 3.87 4.09
C SER A 266 8.11 4.69 3.67
N LEU A 267 7.25 5.07 4.62
CA LEU A 267 6.08 5.90 4.33
C LEU A 267 6.38 7.37 4.59
N THR A 268 5.88 8.25 3.72
CA THR A 268 6.07 9.72 3.75
C THR A 268 7.52 10.13 3.45
N ALA A 269 8.45 9.73 4.31
CA ALA A 269 9.89 9.85 4.15
C ALA A 269 10.61 8.72 4.92
N PRO A 270 11.81 8.28 4.50
CA PRO A 270 12.64 7.37 5.27
C PRO A 270 12.89 7.84 6.70
N LYS A 271 12.79 6.92 7.67
CA LYS A 271 13.18 7.18 9.07
C LYS A 271 14.70 7.06 9.23
N LEU A 272 15.31 7.81 10.14
CA LEU A 272 16.78 7.80 10.35
C LEU A 272 17.36 6.39 10.49
N GLY A 273 16.69 5.48 11.19
CA GLY A 273 17.11 4.09 11.36
C GLY A 273 17.21 3.31 10.04
N ALA A 274 16.47 3.71 9.00
CA ALA A 274 16.57 3.13 7.66
C ALA A 274 17.94 3.36 7.01
N LYS A 275 18.79 4.26 7.51
CA LYS A 275 20.19 4.39 7.06
C LYS A 275 21.01 3.11 7.28
N THR A 276 20.61 2.31 8.27
CA THR A 276 21.25 1.02 8.57
C THR A 276 20.73 -0.12 7.69
N PHE A 277 19.65 0.10 6.91
CA PHE A 277 19.09 -0.90 6.02
C PHE A 277 20.10 -1.36 4.97
N LYS A 278 20.21 -2.68 4.80
CA LYS A 278 21.13 -3.34 3.84
C LYS A 278 20.42 -4.27 2.85
N GLY A 279 19.08 -4.33 2.88
CA GLY A 279 18.32 -5.13 1.94
C GLY A 279 18.42 -4.56 0.51
N PRO A 280 18.16 -5.41 -0.51
CA PRO A 280 18.30 -5.03 -1.92
C PRO A 280 17.27 -4.00 -2.40
N HIS A 281 16.16 -3.80 -1.67
CA HIS A 281 15.07 -2.96 -2.14
C HIS A 281 14.61 -1.98 -1.06
N HIS A 282 14.74 -0.69 -1.34
CA HIS A 282 14.19 0.38 -0.50
C HIS A 282 13.31 1.28 -1.36
N PHE A 283 12.06 1.45 -0.94
CA PHE A 283 11.08 2.32 -1.57
C PHE A 283 10.60 3.39 -0.59
N VAL A 284 10.18 4.53 -1.14
CA VAL A 284 9.36 5.52 -0.44
C VAL A 284 7.95 5.46 -1.01
N GLY A 285 6.98 5.15 -0.16
CA GLY A 285 5.55 5.20 -0.41
C GLY A 285 4.89 6.41 0.24
N GLY A 286 3.58 6.55 0.06
CA GLY A 286 2.84 7.68 0.63
C GLY A 286 3.03 8.96 -0.19
N ARG A 287 2.72 8.88 -1.49
CA ARG A 287 2.81 10.00 -2.43
C ARG A 287 1.69 11.04 -2.20
N PHE A 288 1.70 11.66 -1.03
CA PHE A 288 0.73 12.67 -0.60
C PHE A 288 1.39 13.88 0.08
N VAL A 289 2.72 13.89 0.23
CA VAL A 289 3.47 14.98 0.90
C VAL A 289 3.28 16.30 0.14
N PRO A 290 2.63 17.31 0.73
CA PRO A 290 2.47 18.61 0.09
C PRO A 290 3.83 19.32 -0.03
N PRO A 291 4.05 20.14 -1.08
CA PRO A 291 5.29 20.90 -1.24
C PRO A 291 5.64 21.77 -0.02
N ALA A 292 4.63 22.33 0.67
CA ALA A 292 4.83 23.13 1.88
C ALA A 292 5.44 22.31 3.03
N ILE A 293 5.01 21.06 3.22
CA ILE A 293 5.62 20.15 4.20
C ILE A 293 7.03 19.77 3.76
N ALA A 294 7.23 19.47 2.48
CA ALA A 294 8.56 19.13 1.97
C ALA A 294 9.55 20.29 2.14
N GLU A 295 9.13 21.52 1.93
CA GLU A 295 9.94 22.72 2.14
C GLU A 295 10.22 22.96 3.63
N GLU A 296 9.20 22.90 4.50
CA GLU A 296 9.34 23.13 5.94
C GLU A 296 10.31 22.15 6.62
N PHE A 297 10.27 20.87 6.20
CA PHE A 297 11.12 19.83 6.77
C PHE A 297 12.37 19.52 5.92
N GLU A 298 12.66 20.33 4.89
CA GLU A 298 13.79 20.16 3.97
C GLU A 298 13.88 18.72 3.39
N LEU A 299 12.72 18.17 3.01
CA LEU A 299 12.60 16.81 2.49
C LEU A 299 13.01 16.75 1.01
N VAL A 300 14.05 15.98 0.73
CA VAL A 300 14.37 15.49 -0.61
C VAL A 300 13.66 14.14 -0.78
N LEU A 301 12.58 14.14 -1.56
CA LEU A 301 11.80 12.94 -1.87
C LEU A 301 12.19 12.37 -3.24
N PRO A 302 12.13 11.04 -3.43
CA PRO A 302 12.43 10.46 -4.73
C PRO A 302 11.39 10.87 -5.77
N GLN A 303 11.80 10.84 -7.05
CA GLN A 303 10.89 11.10 -8.15
C GLN A 303 9.93 9.92 -8.35
N TYR A 304 8.65 10.15 -8.12
CA TYR A 304 7.59 9.21 -8.47
C TYR A 304 7.29 9.26 -9.98
N MET A 305 7.28 8.10 -10.63
CA MET A 305 7.02 7.99 -12.06
C MET A 305 5.52 7.89 -12.34
N GLY A 306 5.03 8.60 -13.36
CA GLY A 306 3.63 8.53 -13.79
C GLY A 306 2.63 8.62 -12.63
N SER A 307 1.78 7.59 -12.50
CA SER A 307 0.79 7.41 -11.43
C SER A 307 1.25 6.49 -10.29
N ASP A 308 2.53 6.14 -10.24
CA ASP A 308 3.07 5.22 -9.23
C ASP A 308 2.91 5.81 -7.82
N GLN A 309 2.61 4.95 -6.86
CA GLN A 309 2.37 5.30 -5.46
C GLN A 309 3.62 5.12 -4.58
N CYS A 310 4.63 4.44 -5.11
CA CYS A 310 5.93 4.25 -4.49
C CYS A 310 7.05 4.56 -5.49
N ALA A 311 8.22 4.93 -4.99
CA ALA A 311 9.41 5.15 -5.80
C ALA A 311 10.62 4.50 -5.14
N ARG A 312 11.53 3.93 -5.93
CA ARG A 312 12.79 3.35 -5.43
C ARG A 312 13.71 4.45 -4.91
N VAL A 313 14.37 4.19 -3.80
CA VAL A 313 15.47 5.03 -3.30
C VAL A 313 16.72 4.70 -4.11
N SER A 314 17.12 5.61 -5.00
CA SER A 314 18.41 5.55 -5.71
C SER A 314 19.57 5.81 -4.74
N GLY A 315 20.64 5.00 -4.80
CA GLY A 315 21.89 5.22 -4.04
C GLY A 315 22.24 4.15 -3.00
N LEU A 316 21.33 3.24 -2.63
CA LEU A 316 21.68 2.05 -1.85
C LEU A 316 22.33 1.01 -2.78
N LEU A 317 23.66 1.06 -2.85
CA LEU A 317 24.49 0.13 -3.61
C LEU A 317 24.16 -1.32 -3.23
N THR A 318 23.66 -2.09 -4.19
CA THR A 318 23.81 -3.55 -4.15
C THR A 318 25.27 -3.88 -4.53
N PRO A 319 26.04 -4.59 -3.70
CA PRO A 319 27.27 -5.20 -4.16
C PRO A 319 26.87 -6.38 -5.07
N GLY A 320 26.82 -6.14 -6.38
CA GLY A 320 26.67 -7.19 -7.38
C GLY A 320 25.26 -7.37 -7.93
N GLY A 321 24.83 -6.45 -8.80
CA GLY A 321 23.73 -6.67 -9.72
C GLY A 321 24.07 -6.02 -11.04
N GLY A 322 24.49 -6.83 -12.02
CA GLY A 322 24.90 -6.35 -13.35
C GLY A 322 23.83 -5.46 -13.97
N GLY A 323 24.24 -4.27 -14.40
CA GLY A 323 23.35 -3.31 -15.05
C GLY A 323 22.65 -3.96 -16.24
N PHE A 324 21.32 -3.91 -16.23
CA PHE A 324 20.54 -4.15 -17.44
C PHE A 324 20.85 -3.02 -18.41
N GLY A 325 21.66 -3.35 -19.41
CA GLY A 325 21.97 -2.46 -20.52
C GLY A 325 20.69 -2.02 -21.22
N PHE A 326 20.49 -0.71 -21.27
CA PHE A 326 19.55 -0.07 -22.19
C PHE A 326 19.95 -0.47 -23.62
N ILE A 327 19.18 -1.36 -24.23
CA ILE A 327 19.27 -1.61 -25.68
C ILE A 327 18.71 -0.36 -26.36
N LYS A 328 19.61 0.55 -26.76
CA LYS A 328 19.32 1.54 -27.79
C LYS A 328 19.01 0.79 -29.08
N GLY A 329 17.76 0.83 -29.52
CA GLY A 329 17.37 0.35 -30.85
C GLY A 329 18.17 1.10 -31.93
N PRO A 330 18.60 0.44 -33.01
CA PRO A 330 19.35 1.10 -34.06
C PRO A 330 18.39 1.84 -35.00
N THR A 331 18.57 3.16 -35.12
CA THR A 331 18.14 3.95 -36.27
C THR A 331 19.27 4.02 -37.29
N VAL A 332 19.15 3.31 -38.41
CA VAL A 332 19.76 3.72 -39.69
C VAL A 332 18.86 3.22 -40.82
N GLY A 333 18.44 4.15 -41.69
CA GLY A 333 17.72 3.83 -42.92
C GLY A 333 18.63 3.38 -44.05
N GLY A 334 18.01 2.74 -45.05
CA GLY A 334 18.57 2.66 -46.41
C GLY A 334 18.76 1.25 -46.98
N VAL A 335 17.96 0.99 -48.02
CA VAL A 335 18.18 0.06 -49.15
C VAL A 335 17.75 -1.41 -48.98
N LEU A 336 16.53 -1.64 -49.48
CA LEU A 336 16.03 -2.74 -50.31
C LEU A 336 16.97 -3.93 -50.61
N MET A 337 16.57 -5.14 -50.19
CA MET A 337 16.59 -6.37 -50.99
C MET A 337 15.48 -7.33 -50.53
N LYS A 338 14.83 -8.02 -51.48
CA LYS A 338 13.66 -8.89 -51.33
C LYS A 338 14.04 -10.33 -50.94
N SER A 339 13.27 -10.89 -49.99
CA SER A 339 12.68 -12.26 -49.90
C SER A 339 13.56 -13.53 -50.02
N PRO A 340 13.12 -14.73 -49.56
CA PRO A 340 11.77 -15.11 -49.12
C PRO A 340 11.62 -15.84 -47.77
N ALA A 341 10.35 -15.85 -47.35
CA ALA A 341 9.61 -16.72 -46.44
C ALA A 341 10.28 -17.95 -45.81
N ASN A 342 10.01 -18.16 -44.51
CA ASN A 342 9.47 -19.45 -44.07
C ASN A 342 8.50 -19.23 -42.89
N GLU A 343 7.25 -19.61 -43.11
CA GLU A 343 6.17 -19.66 -42.13
C GLU A 343 6.27 -20.95 -41.32
N SER A 344 6.09 -20.85 -40.01
CA SER A 344 5.52 -21.94 -39.21
C SER A 344 4.89 -21.34 -37.97
N ALA A 345 3.58 -21.10 -38.06
CA ALA A 345 2.71 -20.76 -36.95
C ALA A 345 2.47 -22.02 -36.11
N GLU A 346 2.67 -21.92 -34.80
CA GLU A 346 2.19 -22.92 -33.85
C GLU A 346 1.12 -22.27 -32.98
N GLU A 347 -0.10 -22.73 -33.19
CA GLU A 347 -1.36 -22.24 -32.65
C GLU A 347 -1.59 -22.85 -31.25
N ALA A 348 -1.33 -22.08 -30.20
CA ALA A 348 -1.61 -22.49 -28.83
C ALA A 348 -3.10 -22.28 -28.49
N LYS A 349 -3.83 -23.38 -28.42
CA LYS A 349 -5.24 -23.51 -27.98
C LYS A 349 -5.49 -22.82 -26.63
N ARG A 350 -6.47 -21.91 -26.59
CA ARG A 350 -7.08 -21.39 -25.35
C ARG A 350 -8.21 -22.33 -24.88
N PRO A 351 -8.35 -22.61 -23.57
CA PRO A 351 -9.50 -23.34 -23.04
C PRO A 351 -10.75 -22.43 -22.93
N PRO A 352 -11.98 -22.98 -23.03
CA PRO A 352 -13.21 -22.18 -23.04
C PRO A 352 -13.77 -21.96 -21.63
N GLY A 353 -14.34 -20.77 -21.39
CA GLY A 353 -15.23 -20.54 -20.26
C GLY A 353 -15.45 -19.08 -19.90
N TYR A 354 -16.64 -18.56 -20.27
CA TYR A 354 -17.44 -17.50 -19.60
C TYR A 354 -16.74 -16.14 -19.38
N TRP A 355 -17.12 -15.03 -20.02
CA TRP A 355 -18.43 -14.37 -20.02
C TRP A 355 -18.68 -13.64 -21.34
N ASP A 356 -19.79 -13.94 -22.02
CA ASP A 356 -20.37 -13.05 -23.03
C ASP A 356 -21.85 -12.92 -22.72
N THR A 357 -22.24 -11.74 -22.26
CA THR A 357 -23.63 -11.28 -22.27
C THR A 357 -23.59 -9.84 -22.77
N SER A 358 -23.37 -9.71 -24.07
CA SER A 358 -23.84 -8.56 -24.82
C SER A 358 -25.34 -8.75 -25.08
N SER A 359 -26.08 -7.74 -24.63
CA SER A 359 -27.36 -7.24 -25.14
C SER A 359 -27.90 -7.91 -26.42
N ASP A 360 -29.14 -8.39 -26.34
CA ASP A 360 -30.12 -8.19 -27.42
C ASP A 360 -31.52 -8.01 -26.80
N GLU A 361 -32.18 -6.98 -27.30
CA GLU A 361 -33.58 -6.62 -27.09
C GLU A 361 -34.51 -7.53 -27.93
N ASP A 362 -35.80 -7.38 -27.66
CA ASP A 362 -36.97 -7.71 -28.49
C ASP A 362 -37.76 -9.03 -28.24
N GLU A 363 -39.07 -8.76 -28.08
CA GLU A 363 -40.30 -9.59 -27.98
C GLU A 363 -40.71 -10.24 -26.65
#